data_AF-A0A2V6KQY4-F1
#
_entry.id   AF-A0A2V6KQY4-F1
#
_cell.length_a   1.000
_cell.length_b   1.000
_cell.length_c   1.000
_cell.angle_alpha   90.00
_cell.angle_beta   90.00
_cell.angle_gamma   90.00
#
_symmetry.space_group_name_H-M   'P 1'
#
loop_
_entity.id
_entity.type
_entity.pdbx_description
1 polymer ?
#
loop_
_entity_poly.entity_id
_entity_poly.type
_entity_poly.pdbx_seq_one_letter_code
_entity_poly.pdbx_strand_id
1 'polypeptide(L)'
;MRRLHPRSPYEKLGGYVHLPRLIDKARLHRKGLLDGYDYKTVGFDKHLLAFLKLDGDAFDAQWNQAMIARHPDTAAKKARFLHFLKEAGGEGRKDIRTYFDLIEFDEGKLNDK
;
A
#
# COMPACT_ATOMS: atom_id res chain seq x y z
N MET A 1 15.62 18.14 -20.95
CA MET A 1 15.32 17.66 -19.58
C MET A 1 15.92 16.28 -19.38
N ARG A 2 16.44 15.96 -18.19
CA ARG A 2 17.01 14.64 -17.89
C ARG A 2 15.87 13.63 -17.66
N ARG A 3 15.89 12.50 -18.38
CA ARG A 3 14.93 11.41 -18.19
C ARG A 3 14.99 10.91 -16.74
N LEU A 4 13.82 10.69 -16.13
CA LEU A 4 13.73 10.06 -14.81
C LEU A 4 13.88 8.55 -14.97
N HIS A 5 14.79 7.97 -14.20
CA HIS A 5 15.09 6.55 -14.27
C HIS A 5 14.58 5.87 -13.00
N PRO A 6 13.82 4.76 -13.12
CA PRO A 6 13.54 3.88 -11.99
C PRO A 6 14.86 3.34 -11.39
N ARG A 7 14.85 2.99 -10.10
CA ARG A 7 15.97 2.34 -9.41
C ARG A 7 16.54 1.12 -10.15
N SER A 8 17.79 0.77 -9.84
CA SER A 8 18.50 -0.36 -10.46
C SER A 8 17.70 -1.66 -10.35
N PRO A 9 17.67 -2.52 -11.39
CA PRO A 9 17.04 -3.84 -11.28
C PRO A 9 17.71 -4.73 -10.22
N TYR A 10 18.99 -4.48 -9.89
CA TYR A 10 19.71 -5.23 -8.84
C TYR A 10 19.41 -4.76 -7.42
N GLU A 11 18.79 -3.59 -7.26
CA GLU A 11 18.44 -3.08 -5.94
C GLU A 11 17.32 -3.92 -5.33
N LYS A 12 17.40 -4.15 -4.01
CA LYS A 12 16.48 -5.01 -3.28
C LYS A 12 15.56 -4.21 -2.36
N LEU A 13 14.30 -4.65 -2.24
CA LEU A 13 13.37 -4.25 -1.19
C LEU A 13 12.76 -5.52 -0.59
N GLY A 14 12.86 -5.68 0.74
CA GLY A 14 12.40 -6.90 1.42
C GLY A 14 13.09 -8.19 0.92
N GLY A 15 14.32 -8.08 0.39
CA GLY A 15 15.06 -9.21 -0.19
C GLY A 15 14.83 -9.45 -1.69
N TYR A 16 13.82 -8.81 -2.29
CA TYR A 16 13.46 -9.02 -3.70
C TYR A 16 14.09 -7.96 -4.61
N VAL A 17 14.82 -8.42 -5.63
CA VAL A 17 15.30 -7.58 -6.75
C VAL A 17 14.12 -7.15 -7.62
N HIS A 18 14.30 -6.09 -8.41
CA HIS A 18 13.30 -5.51 -9.32
C HIS A 18 12.02 -4.95 -8.66
N LEU A 19 11.65 -5.36 -7.44
CA LEU A 19 10.54 -4.79 -6.67
C LEU A 19 10.65 -3.26 -6.46
N PRO A 20 11.79 -2.70 -5.98
CA PRO A 20 11.91 -1.25 -5.86
C PRO A 20 11.79 -0.55 -7.22
N ARG A 21 12.31 -1.17 -8.29
CA ARG A 21 12.21 -0.66 -9.66
C ARG A 21 10.75 -0.63 -10.15
N LEU A 22 9.98 -1.68 -9.91
CA LEU A 22 8.56 -1.75 -10.26
C LEU A 22 7.74 -0.68 -9.52
N ILE A 23 8.03 -0.43 -8.24
CA ILE A 23 7.41 0.64 -7.45
C ILE A 23 7.69 2.02 -8.05
N ASP A 24 8.93 2.27 -8.49
CA ASP A 24 9.27 3.56 -9.13
C ASP A 24 8.57 3.73 -10.47
N LYS A 25 8.50 2.66 -11.26
CA LYS A 25 7.73 2.67 -12.52
C LYS A 25 6.27 3.02 -12.27
N ALA A 26 5.66 2.44 -11.23
CA ALA A 26 4.30 2.79 -10.83
C ALA A 26 4.15 4.27 -10.44
N ARG A 27 5.09 4.81 -9.66
CA ARG A 27 5.09 6.22 -9.25
C ARG A 27 5.26 7.18 -10.44
N LEU A 28 6.15 6.87 -11.37
CA LEU A 28 6.39 7.66 -12.58
C LEU A 28 5.20 7.58 -13.53
N HIS A 29 4.63 6.39 -13.73
CA HIS A 29 3.46 6.17 -14.57
C HIS A 29 2.27 7.02 -14.09
N ARG A 30 1.99 7.00 -12.77
CA ARG A 30 0.94 7.83 -12.15
C ARG A 30 1.13 9.33 -12.34
N LYS A 31 2.36 9.78 -12.57
CA LYS A 31 2.68 11.20 -12.82
C LYS A 31 2.74 11.55 -14.32
N GLY A 32 2.53 10.58 -15.22
CA GLY A 32 2.74 10.76 -16.66
C GLY A 32 4.21 10.95 -17.04
N LEU A 33 5.15 10.49 -16.20
CA LEU A 33 6.60 10.70 -16.34
C LEU A 33 7.38 9.41 -16.66
N LEU A 34 6.68 8.28 -16.88
CA LEU A 34 7.32 7.02 -17.23
C LEU A 34 7.62 6.98 -18.74
N ASP A 35 8.68 7.67 -19.14
CA ASP A 35 9.12 7.74 -20.52
C ASP A 35 10.01 6.54 -20.88
N GLY A 36 9.71 5.88 -22.01
CA GLY A 36 10.51 4.83 -22.65
C GLY A 36 10.68 3.51 -21.87
N TYR A 37 9.74 3.17 -20.99
CA TYR A 37 9.74 1.91 -20.27
C TYR A 37 8.40 1.19 -20.46
N ASP A 38 8.46 -0.09 -20.80
CA ASP A 38 7.29 -0.97 -20.71
C ASP A 38 6.83 -1.06 -19.26
N TYR A 39 5.53 -1.22 -19.02
CA TYR A 39 4.98 -1.25 -17.67
C TYR A 39 3.91 -2.32 -17.51
N LYS A 40 4.03 -3.15 -16.46
CA LYS A 40 3.10 -4.23 -16.04
C LYS A 40 2.92 -5.41 -17.00
N THR A 41 2.90 -5.18 -18.31
CA THR A 41 2.40 -6.16 -19.29
C THR A 41 3.47 -7.12 -19.84
N VAL A 42 4.74 -6.75 -19.75
CA VAL A 42 5.86 -7.53 -20.33
C VAL A 42 7.09 -7.54 -19.42
N GLY A 43 8.04 -8.42 -19.75
CA GLY A 43 9.35 -8.51 -19.11
C GLY A 43 9.28 -8.82 -17.61
N PHE A 44 10.25 -8.28 -16.85
CA PHE A 44 10.40 -8.55 -15.43
C PHE A 44 9.23 -8.08 -14.56
N ASP A 45 8.49 -7.05 -14.98
CA ASP A 45 7.30 -6.58 -14.25
C ASP A 45 6.24 -7.68 -14.17
N LYS A 46 5.92 -8.29 -15.33
CA LYS A 46 4.93 -9.37 -15.44
C LYS A 46 5.31 -10.57 -14.58
N HIS A 47 6.58 -10.98 -14.62
CA HIS A 47 7.06 -12.11 -13.83
C HIS A 47 7.01 -11.83 -12.33
N LEU A 48 7.38 -10.62 -11.90
CA LEU A 48 7.34 -10.25 -10.49
C LEU A 48 5.90 -10.16 -9.96
N LEU A 49 4.98 -9.55 -10.72
CA LEU A 49 3.57 -9.47 -10.35
C LEU A 49 2.94 -10.88 -10.23
N ALA A 50 3.23 -11.77 -11.18
CA ALA A 50 2.76 -13.15 -11.14
C ALA A 50 3.31 -13.93 -9.93
N PHE A 51 4.61 -13.77 -9.63
CA PHE A 51 5.25 -14.39 -8.45
C PHE A 51 4.59 -13.93 -7.14
N LEU A 52 4.33 -12.62 -7.02
CA LEU A 52 3.67 -12.03 -5.85
C LEU A 52 2.15 -12.27 -5.82
N LYS A 53 1.59 -12.89 -6.86
CA LYS A 53 0.14 -13.08 -7.07
C LYS A 53 -0.63 -11.76 -7.00
N LEU A 54 -0.04 -10.70 -7.55
CA LEU A 54 -0.63 -9.37 -7.63
C LEU A 54 -1.20 -9.14 -9.02
N ASP A 55 -2.41 -8.60 -9.06
CA ASP A 55 -3.00 -8.07 -10.28
C ASP A 55 -2.28 -6.77 -10.65
N GLY A 56 -1.78 -6.69 -11.90
CA GLY A 56 -1.05 -5.53 -12.39
C GLY A 56 -1.90 -4.25 -12.40
N ASP A 57 -3.19 -4.34 -12.71
CA ASP A 57 -4.08 -3.19 -12.77
C ASP A 57 -4.45 -2.70 -11.36
N ALA A 58 -4.53 -3.62 -10.39
CA ALA A 58 -4.77 -3.27 -8.98
C ALA A 58 -3.51 -2.72 -8.26
N PHE A 59 -2.32 -2.94 -8.80
CA PHE A 59 -1.04 -2.80 -8.11
C PHE A 59 -0.72 -1.41 -7.52
N ASP A 60 -1.27 -0.30 -8.05
CA ASP A 60 -0.73 1.04 -7.78
C ASP A 60 -1.67 2.02 -7.04
N ALA A 61 -2.91 2.21 -7.49
CA ALA A 61 -3.79 3.27 -6.99
C ALA A 61 -4.98 2.71 -6.23
N GLN A 62 -5.69 1.75 -6.81
CA GLN A 62 -6.91 1.20 -6.22
C GLN A 62 -6.61 0.43 -4.94
N TRP A 63 -5.51 -0.33 -4.90
CA TRP A 63 -5.12 -1.09 -3.72
C TRP A 63 -4.84 -0.18 -2.52
N ASN A 64 -4.00 0.84 -2.69
CA ASN A 64 -3.64 1.74 -1.59
C ASN A 64 -4.88 2.45 -1.02
N GLN A 65 -5.76 2.96 -1.89
CA GLN A 65 -6.99 3.60 -1.44
C GLN A 65 -7.93 2.61 -0.74
N ALA A 66 -8.06 1.39 -1.27
CA ALA A 66 -8.88 0.35 -0.66
C ALA A 66 -8.35 -0.06 0.73
N MET A 67 -7.03 -0.17 0.89
CA MET A 67 -6.41 -0.54 2.16
C MET A 67 -6.56 0.56 3.21
N ILE A 68 -6.33 1.83 2.85
CA ILE A 68 -6.50 2.96 3.77
C ILE A 68 -7.97 3.12 4.17
N ALA A 69 -8.91 2.90 3.25
CA ALA A 69 -10.35 3.03 3.51
C ALA A 69 -11.00 1.81 4.19
N ARG A 70 -10.23 0.73 4.45
CA ARG A 70 -10.77 -0.49 5.04
C ARG A 70 -11.18 -0.26 6.48
N HIS A 71 -12.46 -0.48 6.74
CA HIS A 71 -13.10 -0.30 8.03
C HIS A 71 -13.99 -1.51 8.35
N PRO A 72 -14.40 -1.71 9.62
CA PRO A 72 -15.29 -2.80 9.98
C PRO A 72 -16.71 -2.58 9.41
N ASP A 73 -17.02 -3.29 8.33
CA ASP A 73 -18.26 -3.18 7.55
C ASP A 73 -19.37 -4.15 7.99
N THR A 74 -19.04 -5.21 8.72
CA THR A 74 -20.01 -6.18 9.29
C THR A 74 -20.12 -6.04 10.81
N ALA A 75 -21.24 -6.51 11.39
CA ALA A 75 -21.43 -6.50 12.84
C ALA A 75 -20.30 -7.26 13.60
N ALA A 76 -19.90 -8.42 13.09
CA ALA A 76 -18.81 -9.20 13.67
C ALA A 76 -17.47 -8.46 13.62
N LYS A 77 -17.15 -7.80 12.49
CA LYS A 77 -15.95 -6.98 12.36
C LYS A 77 -15.99 -5.76 13.27
N LYS A 78 -17.15 -5.11 13.43
CA LYS A 78 -17.35 -3.96 14.33
C LYS A 78 -17.13 -4.37 15.78
N ALA A 79 -17.69 -5.50 16.22
CA ALA A 79 -17.48 -6.01 17.56
C ALA A 79 -15.98 -6.28 17.83
N ARG A 80 -15.30 -6.94 16.89
CA ARG A 80 -13.85 -7.22 17.00
C ARG A 80 -13.01 -5.94 17.00
N PHE A 81 -13.35 -4.97 16.15
CA PHE A 81 -12.69 -3.67 16.09
C PHE A 81 -12.84 -2.91 17.40
N LEU A 82 -14.06 -2.81 17.95
CA LEU A 82 -14.33 -2.15 19.22
C LEU A 82 -13.62 -2.82 20.40
N HIS A 83 -13.52 -4.15 20.38
CA HIS A 83 -12.74 -4.90 21.37
C HIS A 83 -11.27 -4.47 21.36
N PHE A 84 -10.60 -4.49 20.21
CA PHE A 84 -9.19 -4.08 20.13
C PHE A 84 -8.99 -2.59 20.41
N LEU A 85 -9.92 -1.73 19.97
CA LEU A 85 -9.86 -0.31 20.30
C LEU A 85 -9.93 -0.07 21.81
N LYS A 86 -10.76 -0.84 22.52
CA LYS A 86 -10.85 -0.79 23.98
C LYS A 86 -9.57 -1.28 24.65
N GLU A 87 -9.00 -2.39 24.19
CA GLU A 87 -7.72 -2.91 24.71
C GLU A 87 -6.57 -1.91 24.54
N ALA A 88 -6.55 -1.18 23.42
CA ALA A 88 -5.58 -0.11 23.17
C ALA A 88 -5.86 1.19 23.99
N GLY A 89 -6.93 1.22 24.80
CA GLY A 89 -7.30 2.40 25.60
C GLY A 89 -8.09 3.47 24.85
N GLY A 90 -8.57 3.19 23.64
CA GLY A 90 -9.32 4.12 22.79
C GLY A 90 -10.84 4.07 22.96
N GLU A 91 -11.34 3.55 24.09
CA GLU A 91 -12.78 3.46 24.34
C GLU A 91 -13.45 4.84 24.19
N GLY A 92 -14.42 4.95 23.28
CA GLY A 92 -15.13 6.21 22.99
C GLY A 92 -14.50 7.10 21.91
N ARG A 93 -13.31 6.79 21.39
CA ARG A 93 -12.69 7.51 20.25
C ARG A 93 -13.49 7.27 18.96
N LYS A 94 -14.10 8.33 18.42
CA LYS A 94 -14.94 8.28 17.20
C LYS A 94 -14.20 8.68 15.91
N ASP A 95 -12.99 9.19 16.08
CA ASP A 95 -12.06 9.57 15.02
C ASP A 95 -11.29 8.37 14.46
N ILE A 96 -11.13 7.30 15.25
CA ILE A 96 -10.51 6.03 14.84
C ILE A 96 -11.56 5.16 14.13
N ARG A 97 -11.49 5.09 12.80
CA ARG A 97 -12.56 4.51 11.96
C ARG A 97 -12.10 3.35 11.09
N THR A 98 -10.85 3.34 10.70
CA THR A 98 -10.25 2.34 9.82
C THR A 98 -9.33 1.41 10.62
N TYR A 99 -9.02 0.24 10.05
CA TYR A 99 -8.05 -0.65 10.68
C TYR A 99 -6.66 -0.01 10.79
N PHE A 100 -6.29 0.88 9.86
CA PHE A 100 -5.02 1.60 9.93
C PHE A 100 -5.02 2.65 11.03
N ASP A 101 -6.14 3.37 11.25
CA ASP A 101 -6.25 4.29 12.40
C ASP A 101 -6.05 3.52 13.71
N LEU A 102 -6.66 2.34 13.85
CA LEU A 102 -6.52 1.51 15.04
C LEU A 102 -5.07 1.06 15.26
N ILE A 103 -4.37 0.63 14.20
CA ILE A 103 -2.96 0.23 14.27
C ILE A 103 -2.08 1.42 14.66
N GLU A 104 -2.26 2.57 14.01
CA GLU A 104 -1.48 3.77 14.34
C GLU A 104 -1.74 4.26 15.76
N PHE A 105 -2.97 4.12 16.27
CA PHE A 105 -3.32 4.45 17.64
C PHE A 105 -2.67 3.48 18.64
N ASP A 106 -2.78 2.17 18.41
CA ASP A 106 -2.17 1.12 19.23
C ASP A 106 -0.63 1.24 19.26
N GLU A 107 -0.01 1.66 18.16
CA GLU A 107 1.43 1.91 18.05
C GLU A 107 1.86 3.31 18.54
N GLY A 108 0.94 4.14 19.05
CA GLY A 108 1.24 5.46 19.61
C GLY A 108 1.68 6.51 18.57
N LYS A 109 1.35 6.31 17.29
CA LYS A 109 1.70 7.19 16.16
C LYS A 109 0.58 8.14 15.77
N LEU A 110 -0.65 7.84 16.21
CA LEU A 110 -1.81 8.67 15.95
C LEU A 110 -1.75 9.91 16.87
N ASN A 111 -1.22 11.02 16.36
CA ASN A 111 -1.20 12.28 17.09
C ASN A 111 -2.63 12.68 17.48
N ASP A 112 -2.85 13.03 18.75
CA ASP A 112 -4.07 13.71 19.16
C ASP A 112 -4.15 15.03 18.37
N LYS A 113 -5.11 15.09 17.44
CA LYS A 113 -5.41 16.30 16.66
C LYS A 113 -6.22 17.29 17.48
#